data_AF-A0A520P7D6-F1
#
_entry.id   AF-A0A520P7D6-F1
#
_cell.length_a   1.000
_cell.length_b   1.000
_cell.length_c   1.000
_cell.angle_alpha   90.00
_cell.angle_beta   90.00
_cell.angle_gamma   90.00
#
_symmetry.space_group_name_H-M   'P 1'
#
loop_
_entity.id
_entity.type
_entity.pdbx_description
1 polymer ?
#
loop_
_entity_poly.entity_id
_entity_poly.type
_entity_poly.pdbx_seq_one_letter_code
_entity_poly.pdbx_strand_id
1 'polypeptide(L)' 'FTAWGVEIARQVGLTLIGRLRGKRFVCLAGEERLIWDADMDKIPDDPKAAVRKGSEK' A
#
# COMPACT_ATOMS: atom_id res chain seq x y z
N PHE A 1 5.93 -6.83 -5.93
CA PHE A 1 7.11 -7.03 -5.07
C PHE A 1 7.51 -8.49 -5.13
N THR A 2 8.82 -8.78 -5.12
CA THR A 2 9.37 -10.14 -4.99
C THR A 2 9.65 -10.43 -3.52
N ALA A 3 9.77 -11.71 -3.14
CA ALA A 3 10.10 -12.09 -1.76
C ALA A 3 11.39 -11.42 -1.25
N TRP A 4 12.40 -11.31 -2.11
CA TRP A 4 13.69 -10.70 -1.79
C TRP A 4 13.59 -9.22 -1.39
N GLY A 5 12.74 -8.43 -2.05
CA GLY A 5 12.55 -7.02 -1.69
C GLY A 5 11.89 -6.82 -0.32
N VAL A 6 11.01 -7.75 0.08
CA VAL A 6 10.40 -7.75 1.42
C VAL A 6 11.44 -8.13 2.48
N GLU A 7 12.30 -9.09 2.18
CA GLU A 7 13.38 -9.52 3.06
C GLU A 7 14.35 -8.37 3.37
N ILE A 8 14.83 -7.65 2.36
CA ILE A 8 15.71 -6.49 2.56
C ILE A 8 15.03 -5.42 3.40
N ALA A 9 13.76 -5.09 3.11
CA ALA A 9 13.03 -4.08 3.86
C ALA A 9 12.95 -4.42 5.36
N ARG A 10 12.80 -5.70 5.71
CA ARG A 10 12.84 -6.16 7.12
C ARG A 10 14.23 -6.02 7.72
N GLN A 11 15.28 -6.41 7.00
CA GLN A 11 16.66 -6.35 7.47
C GLN A 11 17.11 -4.93 7.79
N VAL A 12 16.75 -3.96 6.95
CA VAL A 12 17.17 -2.55 7.14
C VAL A 12 16.19 -1.72 7.97
N GLY A 13 15.09 -2.31 8.45
CA GLY A 13 14.07 -1.60 9.23
C GLY A 13 13.24 -0.59 8.43
N LEU A 14 13.01 -0.84 7.14
CA LEU A 14 12.16 -0.01 6.28
C LEU A 14 10.68 -0.39 6.43
N THR A 15 9.78 0.59 6.35
CA THR A 15 8.34 0.31 6.16
C THR A 15 8.05 0.10 4.68
N LEU A 16 7.56 -1.09 4.32
CA LEU A 16 7.27 -1.46 2.94
C LEU A 16 5.77 -1.68 2.76
N ILE A 17 5.15 -0.87 1.92
CA ILE A 17 3.74 -1.00 1.54
C ILE A 17 3.62 -1.59 0.14
N GLY A 18 2.71 -2.54 -0.04
CA GLY A 18 2.41 -3.14 -1.33
C GLY A 18 0.92 -3.28 -1.58
N ARG A 19 0.57 -3.69 -2.82
CA ARG A 19 -0.83 -3.87 -3.27
C ARG A 19 -1.74 -2.65 -3.03
N LEU A 20 -1.18 -1.43 -3.02
CA LEU A 20 -1.96 -0.20 -2.87
C LEU A 20 -2.97 -0.06 -4.01
N ARG A 21 -4.26 0.07 -3.66
CA ARG A 21 -5.40 0.27 -4.56
C ARG A 21 -6.48 1.07 -3.83
N GLY A 22 -6.75 2.31 -4.24
CA GLY A 22 -7.66 3.18 -3.52
C GLY A 22 -7.25 3.29 -2.05
N LYS A 23 -8.24 3.18 -1.16
CA LYS A 23 -8.06 3.24 0.31
C LYS A 23 -7.50 1.96 0.94
N ARG A 24 -6.97 1.03 0.15
CA ARG A 24 -6.52 -0.30 0.62
C ARG A 24 -5.06 -0.52 0.28
N PHE A 25 -4.32 -1.09 1.23
CA PHE A 25 -2.95 -1.52 1.03
C PHE A 25 -2.62 -2.72 1.92
N VAL A 26 -1.45 -3.32 1.70
CA VAL A 26 -0.87 -4.34 2.57
C VAL A 26 0.46 -3.84 3.09
N CYS A 27 0.65 -3.84 4.42
CA CYS A 27 1.95 -3.64 5.02
C CYS A 27 2.75 -4.95 4.91
N LEU A 28 3.93 -4.90 4.30
CA LEU A 28 4.80 -6.07 4.07
C LEU A 28 5.96 -6.13 5.07
N ALA A 29 6.35 -4.98 5.62
CA ALA A 29 7.36 -4.81 6.67
C ALA A 29 7.12 -3.48 7.41
N GLY A 30 7.43 -3.42 8.70
CA GLY A 30 7.37 -2.19 9.49
C GLY A 30 5.96 -1.77 9.93
N GLU A 31 5.07 -2.73 10.14
CA GLU A 31 3.67 -2.48 10.54
C GLU A 31 3.57 -1.79 11.91
N GLU A 32 4.52 -2.06 12.81
CA GLU A 32 4.61 -1.45 14.13
C GLU A 32 4.81 0.07 14.10
N ARG A 33 5.23 0.62 12.95
CA ARG A 33 5.40 2.06 12.72
C ARG A 33 4.17 2.73 12.12
N LEU A 34 3.11 1.98 11.80
CA LEU A 34 1.89 2.53 11.22
C LEU A 34 0.94 3.05 12.30
N ILE A 35 0.45 4.27 12.09
CA ILE A 35 -0.63 4.88 12.86
C ILE A 35 -1.91 4.78 12.02
N TRP A 36 -2.96 4.21 12.59
CA TRP A 36 -4.26 3.97 11.94
C TRP A 36 -5.30 5.02 12.34
N ASP A 37 -5.03 6.29 12.02
CA ASP A 37 -5.87 7.43 12.39
C ASP A 37 -6.65 8.03 11.19
N ALA A 38 -6.59 7.36 10.04
CA ALA A 38 -7.23 7.81 8.81
C ALA A 38 -8.76 7.62 8.86
N ASP A 39 -9.50 8.71 8.68
CA ASP A 39 -10.97 8.71 8.53
C ASP A 39 -11.36 8.37 7.08
N MET A 40 -11.88 7.16 6.86
CA MET A 40 -12.17 6.63 5.53
C MET A 40 -13.29 7.40 4.80
N ASP A 41 -14.17 8.08 5.52
CA ASP A 41 -15.29 8.83 4.93
C ASP A 41 -14.83 10.18 4.35
N LYS A 42 -13.68 10.69 4.82
CA LYS A 42 -13.09 11.96 4.37
C LYS A 42 -12.11 11.81 3.22
N ILE A 43 -11.66 10.59 2.92
CA ILE A 43 -10.71 10.34 1.85
C ILE A 43 -11.49 10.21 0.54
N PRO A 44 -11.20 11.02 -0.50
CA PRO A 44 -11.83 10.84 -1.81
C PRO A 44 -11.34 9.55 -2.48
N ASP A 45 -12.17 8.99 -3.36
CA ASP A 45 -11.74 7.86 -4.17
C ASP A 45 -10.72 8.27 -5.23
N ASP A 46 -9.89 7.31 -5.67
CA ASP A 46 -8.89 7.54 -6.70
C ASP A 46 -9.56 8.04 -8.00
N PRO A 47 -8.95 9.01 -8.71
CA PRO A 47 -9.47 9.45 -9.98
C PRO A 47 -9.48 8.29 -10.99
N LYS A 48 -10.49 8.25 -11.87
CA LYS A 48 -10.62 7.19 -12.89
C LYS A 48 -9.35 7.00 -13.75
N ALA A 49 -8.55 8.05 -13.94
CA ALA A 49 -7.28 8.00 -14.66
C ALA A 49 -6.15 7.26 -13.92
N ALA A 50 -6.24 7.10 -12.60
CA ALA A 50 -5.28 6.33 -11.79
C ALA A 50 -5.51 4.81 -11.92
N VAL A 51 -6.60 4.40 -12.57
CA VAL A 51 -6.87 3.00 -12.87
C VAL A 51 -5.89 2.50 -13.94
N ARG A 52 -5.32 1.31 -13.71
CA ARG A 52 -4.40 0.70 -14.68
C ARG A 52 -5.17 0.39 -15.97
N LYS A 53 -4.61 0.83 -17.11
CA LYS A 53 -5.12 0.45 -18.44
C LYS A 53 -5.32 -1.08 -18.53
N GLY A 54 -6.55 -1.51 -18.82
CA GLY A 54 -6.93 -2.93 -18.95
C GLY A 54 -7.50 -3.59 -17.69
N SER A 55 -7.84 -2.85 -16.63
CA SER A 55 -8.56 -3.41 -15.48
C SER A 55 -10.10 -3.35 -15.59
N GLU A 56 -10.63 -2.77 -16.67
CA GLU A 56 -12.05 -2.91 -17.04
C GLU A 56 -12.20 -4.21 -17.84
N LYS A 57 -13.04 -5.12 -17.34
CA LYS A 57 -13.52 -6.30 -18.07
C LYS A 57 -14.94 -6.03 -18.52
#